data_AF-A0A932QQ67-F1
#
_entry.id   AF-A0A932QQ67-F1
#
_cell.length_a   1.000
_cell.length_b   1.000
_cell.length_c   1.000
_cell.angle_alpha   90.00
_cell.angle_beta   90.00
_cell.angle_gamma   90.00
#
_symmetry.space_group_name_H-M   'P 1'
#
loop_
_entity.id
_entity.type
_entity.pdbx_description
1 polymer ?
#
loop_
_entity_poly.entity_id
_entity_poly.type
_entity_poly.pdbx_seq_one_letter_code
_entity_poly.pdbx_strand_id
1 'polypeptide(L)'
;MRERGISVTPNFQISSVNAGAKTIESFAGEKIEYDLLCSVPVNLGPRAIEDSGLGDGACYAVTDDHNLKSKKAERIYAIGDATNLRTSKAGSVTHFEAEMAAENILLEIAGKEPRPGFDGHTNCFIETGDHKAFLIDFNYEVEPVHGTFPFPGIGPMSLLKNTRINHLGKIAFRWVYW
;
A
#
# COMPACT_ATOMS: atom_id res chain seq x y z
N MET A 1 13.46 -2.79 -17.30
CA MET A 1 12.46 -2.33 -18.31
C MET A 1 13.02 -2.36 -19.73
N ARG A 2 14.04 -1.57 -20.09
CA ARG A 2 14.63 -1.54 -21.45
C ARG A 2 15.10 -2.91 -21.97
N GLU A 3 15.82 -3.67 -21.14
CA GLU A 3 16.30 -5.02 -21.48
C GLU A 3 15.16 -6.02 -21.78
N ARG A 4 13.94 -5.73 -21.30
CA ARG A 4 12.75 -6.56 -21.54
C ARG A 4 11.84 -5.97 -22.63
N GLY A 5 12.29 -4.94 -23.36
CA GLY A 5 11.50 -4.28 -24.39
C GLY A 5 10.27 -3.53 -23.86
N ILE A 6 10.26 -3.16 -22.57
CA ILE A 6 9.13 -2.46 -21.95
C ILE A 6 9.29 -0.96 -22.14
N SER A 7 8.35 -0.35 -22.87
CA SER A 7 8.19 1.10 -22.99
C SER A 7 7.43 1.65 -21.79
N VAL A 8 7.88 2.79 -21.26
CA VAL A 8 7.24 3.47 -20.13
C VAL A 8 6.92 4.89 -20.55
N THR A 9 5.64 5.24 -20.50
CA THR A 9 5.16 6.61 -20.72
C THR A 9 4.73 7.17 -19.38
N PRO A 10 5.60 7.91 -18.67
CA PRO A 10 5.22 8.53 -17.41
C PRO A 10 4.13 9.58 -17.63
N ASN A 11 3.32 9.85 -16.60
CA ASN A 11 2.28 10.88 -16.62
C ASN A 11 1.16 10.67 -17.67
N PHE A 12 1.00 9.46 -18.20
CA PHE A 12 -0.14 9.11 -19.04
C PHE A 12 -1.37 8.81 -18.17
N GLN A 13 -2.24 9.81 -17.99
CA GLN A 13 -3.49 9.67 -17.23
C GLN A 13 -4.63 9.28 -18.16
N ILE A 14 -5.08 8.03 -18.10
CA ILE A 14 -6.18 7.51 -18.92
C ILE A 14 -7.48 8.25 -18.56
N SER A 15 -8.09 8.92 -19.54
CA SER A 15 -9.38 9.61 -19.42
C SER A 15 -10.54 8.73 -19.88
N SER A 16 -10.33 7.92 -20.91
CA SER A 16 -11.36 7.03 -21.44
C SER A 16 -10.79 5.76 -22.06
N VAL A 17 -11.64 4.72 -22.12
CA VAL A 17 -11.34 3.44 -22.77
C VAL A 17 -12.44 3.15 -23.78
N ASN A 18 -12.07 3.00 -25.05
CA ASN A 18 -12.96 2.51 -26.10
C ASN A 18 -12.64 1.04 -26.39
N ALA A 19 -13.44 0.13 -25.86
CA ALA A 19 -13.25 -1.31 -26.03
C ALA A 19 -13.51 -1.79 -27.47
N GLY A 20 -14.46 -1.18 -28.18
CA GLY A 20 -14.80 -1.56 -29.56
C GLY A 20 -13.69 -1.20 -30.56
N ALA A 21 -13.09 -0.01 -30.40
CA ALA A 21 -11.94 0.44 -31.19
C ALA A 21 -10.59 -0.01 -30.61
N LYS A 22 -10.60 -0.66 -29.43
CA LYS A 22 -9.41 -1.05 -28.67
C LYS A 22 -8.40 0.09 -28.46
N THR A 23 -8.89 1.24 -28.02
CA THR A 23 -8.04 2.43 -27.78
C THR A 23 -8.23 3.01 -26.38
N ILE A 24 -7.16 3.53 -25.80
CA ILE A 24 -7.19 4.41 -24.62
C ILE A 24 -6.90 5.84 -25.05
N GLU A 25 -7.48 6.80 -24.33
CA GLU A 25 -7.21 8.22 -24.51
C GLU A 25 -6.72 8.83 -23.20
N SER A 26 -5.77 9.76 -23.26
CA SER A 26 -5.32 10.52 -22.09
C SER A 26 -6.13 11.79 -21.89
N PHE A 27 -6.05 12.41 -20.70
CA PHE A 27 -6.62 13.75 -20.50
C PHE A 27 -5.97 14.84 -21.37
N ALA A 28 -4.78 14.58 -21.91
CA ALA A 28 -4.10 15.47 -22.85
C ALA A 28 -4.52 15.22 -24.32
N GLY A 29 -5.44 14.28 -24.58
CA GLY A 29 -5.93 13.94 -25.92
C GLY A 29 -5.04 12.96 -26.69
N GLU A 30 -4.05 12.34 -26.05
CA GLU A 30 -3.22 11.32 -26.68
C GLU A 30 -4.00 10.01 -26.80
N LYS A 31 -4.00 9.40 -27.99
CA LYS A 31 -4.72 8.15 -28.26
C LYS A 31 -3.74 7.02 -28.56
N ILE A 32 -3.93 5.89 -27.88
CA ILE A 32 -3.06 4.70 -28.01
C ILE A 32 -3.94 3.47 -28.24
N GLU A 33 -3.57 2.63 -29.19
CA GLU A 33 -4.20 1.33 -29.46
C GLU A 33 -3.66 0.24 -28.52
N TYR A 34 -4.47 -0.75 -28.19
CA TYR A 34 -4.06 -1.90 -27.37
C TYR A 34 -4.63 -3.22 -27.89
N ASP A 35 -3.92 -4.32 -27.67
CA ASP A 35 -4.45 -5.66 -27.85
C ASP A 35 -5.04 -6.22 -26.54
N LEU A 36 -4.41 -5.88 -25.42
CA LEU A 36 -4.81 -6.22 -24.06
C LEU A 36 -4.61 -5.01 -23.15
N LEU A 37 -5.66 -4.62 -22.42
CA LEU A 37 -5.59 -3.56 -21.43
C LEU A 37 -5.66 -4.15 -20.02
N CYS A 38 -4.60 -3.94 -19.24
CA CYS A 38 -4.62 -4.10 -17.79
C CYS A 38 -4.52 -2.68 -17.19
N SER A 39 -5.57 -2.24 -16.51
CA SER A 39 -5.65 -0.89 -15.95
C SER A 39 -5.95 -0.94 -14.46
N VAL A 40 -5.38 0.01 -13.72
CA VAL A 40 -5.68 0.23 -12.30
C VAL A 40 -6.65 1.42 -12.24
N PRO A 41 -7.91 1.21 -11.78
CA PRO A 41 -8.86 2.30 -11.67
C PRO A 41 -8.46 3.28 -10.56
N VAL A 42 -9.08 4.46 -10.57
CA VAL A 42 -9.01 5.37 -9.42
C VAL A 42 -9.66 4.68 -8.22
N ASN A 43 -8.89 4.52 -7.14
CA ASN A 43 -9.38 3.97 -5.89
C ASN A 43 -9.80 5.10 -4.95
N LEU A 44 -10.98 4.96 -4.36
CA LEU A 44 -11.54 5.85 -3.35
C LEU A 44 -11.91 5.02 -2.13
N GLY A 45 -12.02 5.67 -0.96
CA GLY A 45 -12.53 4.98 0.21
C GLY A 45 -14.02 4.64 0.10
N PRO A 46 -14.56 3.80 0.98
CA PRO A 46 -15.98 3.48 1.01
C PRO A 46 -16.85 4.71 1.32
N ARG A 47 -17.93 4.93 0.56
CA ARG A 47 -18.87 6.05 0.78
C ARG A 47 -19.41 6.14 2.21
N ALA A 48 -19.61 5.01 2.87
CA ALA A 48 -20.07 4.97 4.27
C ALA A 48 -19.17 5.75 5.24
N ILE A 49 -17.88 5.89 4.93
CA ILE A 49 -16.94 6.70 5.73
C ILE A 49 -17.25 8.19 5.56
N GLU A 50 -17.55 8.64 4.34
CA GLU A 50 -17.94 10.02 4.09
C GLU A 50 -19.32 10.33 4.68
N ASP A 51 -20.30 9.44 4.45
CA ASP A 51 -21.68 9.60 4.93
C ASP A 51 -21.77 9.60 6.47
N SER A 52 -20.80 8.97 7.16
CA SER A 52 -20.68 9.01 8.64
C SER A 52 -19.97 10.27 9.16
N GLY A 53 -19.54 11.17 8.28
CA GLY A 53 -18.81 12.38 8.64
C GLY A 53 -17.33 12.15 8.95
N LEU A 54 -16.81 10.93 8.80
CA LEU A 54 -15.42 10.55 9.12
C LEU A 54 -14.45 10.78 7.95
N GLY A 55 -14.96 10.99 6.73
CA GLY A 55 -14.18 11.03 5.50
C GLY A 55 -13.38 12.31 5.24
N ASP A 56 -12.41 12.25 4.33
CA ASP A 56 -11.54 13.36 3.91
C ASP A 56 -12.00 14.03 2.60
N GLY A 57 -13.18 13.70 2.09
CA GLY A 57 -13.68 14.12 0.78
C GLY A 57 -13.32 13.16 -0.37
N ALA A 58 -12.33 12.30 -0.18
CA ALA A 58 -12.03 11.15 -1.04
C ALA A 58 -12.55 9.83 -0.44
N CYS A 59 -13.45 9.94 0.54
CA CYS A 59 -14.05 8.84 1.30
C CYS A 59 -13.06 8.05 2.18
N TYR A 60 -11.85 8.55 2.43
CA TYR A 60 -10.92 7.91 3.37
C TYR A 60 -11.10 8.46 4.79
N ALA A 61 -11.02 7.60 5.81
CA ALA A 61 -11.20 8.00 7.19
C ALA A 61 -10.05 8.92 7.63
N VAL A 62 -10.37 10.11 8.13
CA VAL A 62 -9.38 11.05 8.66
C VAL A 62 -8.82 10.50 9.98
N THR A 63 -7.58 10.06 9.91
CA THR A 63 -6.94 9.23 10.94
C THR A 63 -5.63 9.87 11.38
N ASP A 64 -5.23 9.63 12.63
CA ASP A 64 -3.89 10.00 13.12
C ASP A 64 -2.82 9.06 12.60
N ASP A 65 -1.74 9.67 12.07
CA ASP A 65 -0.66 8.95 11.41
C ASP A 65 0.13 8.04 12.35
N HIS A 66 0.08 8.27 13.67
CA HIS A 66 0.93 7.56 14.63
C HIS A 66 0.15 6.71 15.64
N ASN A 67 -1.08 7.10 15.99
CA ASN A 67 -1.89 6.37 16.95
C ASN A 67 -3.16 5.72 16.36
N LEU A 68 -3.46 5.98 15.08
CA LEU A 68 -4.56 5.38 14.31
C LEU A 68 -5.98 5.75 14.81
N LYS A 69 -6.10 6.68 15.75
CA LYS A 69 -7.38 7.20 16.22
C LYS A 69 -7.96 8.15 15.18
N SER A 70 -9.29 8.15 15.03
CA SER A 70 -9.98 9.11 14.19
C SER A 70 -9.76 10.53 14.72
N LYS A 71 -9.50 11.48 13.82
CA LYS A 71 -9.44 12.91 14.18
C LYS A 71 -10.81 13.58 14.19
N LYS A 72 -11.87 12.85 13.84
CA LYS A 72 -13.23 13.37 13.71
C LYS A 72 -14.20 12.84 14.76
N ALA A 73 -13.85 11.78 15.48
CA ALA A 73 -14.72 11.16 16.47
C ALA A 73 -13.93 10.45 17.57
N GLU A 74 -14.48 10.47 18.78
CA GLU A 74 -13.94 9.75 19.92
C GLU A 74 -14.24 8.25 19.84
N ARG A 75 -13.33 7.42 20.40
CA ARG A 75 -13.48 5.95 20.46
C ARG A 75 -13.65 5.27 19.10
N ILE A 76 -13.10 5.88 18.05
CA ILE A 76 -13.05 5.32 16.70
C ILE A 76 -11.59 5.23 16.28
N TYR A 77 -11.20 4.04 15.82
CA TYR A 77 -9.92 3.76 15.19
C TYR A 77 -10.18 3.26 13.78
N ALA A 78 -9.31 3.63 12.85
CA ALA A 78 -9.37 3.17 11.47
C ALA A 78 -8.00 2.64 11.04
N ILE A 79 -8.01 1.54 10.28
CA ILE A 79 -6.80 0.89 9.77
C ILE A 79 -7.00 0.49 8.30
N GLY A 80 -5.90 0.19 7.64
CA GLY A 80 -5.81 -0.34 6.29
C GLY A 80 -6.18 0.69 5.22
N ASP A 81 -6.59 0.14 4.08
CA ASP A 81 -6.87 0.91 2.85
C ASP A 81 -7.95 1.97 3.03
N ALA A 82 -8.82 1.82 4.04
CA ALA A 82 -9.88 2.76 4.38
C ALA A 82 -9.39 4.09 4.97
N THR A 83 -8.15 4.17 5.43
CA THR A 83 -7.59 5.37 6.07
C THR A 83 -6.99 6.35 5.07
N ASN A 84 -6.76 7.59 5.50
CA ASN A 84 -5.99 8.58 4.74
C ASN A 84 -4.50 8.61 5.14
N LEU A 85 -3.98 7.53 5.76
CA LEU A 85 -2.59 7.44 6.21
C LEU A 85 -1.63 7.59 5.02
N ARG A 86 -0.50 8.27 5.27
CA ARG A 86 0.49 8.63 4.24
C ARG A 86 1.52 7.52 4.01
N THR A 87 1.04 6.29 3.86
CA THR A 87 1.86 5.10 3.62
C THR A 87 1.24 4.23 2.53
N SER A 88 1.90 3.13 2.16
CA SER A 88 1.35 2.21 1.16
C SER A 88 0.14 1.46 1.70
N LYS A 89 -0.88 1.34 0.86
CA LYS A 89 -2.07 0.53 1.11
C LYS A 89 -1.76 -0.93 0.80
N ALA A 90 -1.34 -1.69 1.81
CA ALA A 90 -0.89 -3.07 1.67
C ALA A 90 -1.19 -3.91 2.92
N GLY A 91 -1.38 -5.22 2.75
CA GLY A 91 -1.73 -6.11 3.85
C GLY A 91 -0.68 -6.20 4.97
N SER A 92 0.61 -6.04 4.65
CA SER A 92 1.68 -5.94 5.66
C SER A 92 1.51 -4.70 6.53
N VAL A 93 1.15 -3.57 5.93
CA VAL A 93 0.91 -2.31 6.63
C VAL A 93 -0.31 -2.43 7.54
N THR A 94 -1.41 -3.00 7.03
CA THR A 94 -2.61 -3.27 7.84
C THR A 94 -2.32 -4.19 9.03
N HIS A 95 -1.37 -5.12 8.90
CA HIS A 95 -0.95 -5.96 10.02
C HIS A 95 -0.28 -5.14 11.13
N PHE A 96 0.69 -4.28 10.78
CA PHE A 96 1.34 -3.39 11.76
C PHE A 96 0.38 -2.37 12.38
N GLU A 97 -0.54 -1.85 11.57
CA GLU A 97 -1.60 -0.96 12.05
C GLU A 97 -2.54 -1.68 13.04
N ALA A 98 -2.90 -2.93 12.78
CA ALA A 98 -3.77 -3.70 13.65
C ALA A 98 -3.17 -3.91 15.05
N GLU A 99 -1.86 -4.17 15.14
CA GLU A 99 -1.16 -4.28 16.43
C GLU A 99 -1.25 -2.97 17.23
N MET A 100 -0.95 -1.85 16.57
CA MET A 100 -0.99 -0.52 17.20
C MET A 100 -2.41 -0.11 17.60
N ALA A 101 -3.39 -0.36 16.73
CA ALA A 101 -4.79 -0.04 17.02
C ALA A 101 -5.31 -0.86 18.20
N ALA A 102 -4.97 -2.16 18.28
CA ALA A 102 -5.35 -3.02 19.40
C ALA A 102 -4.76 -2.52 20.73
N GLU A 103 -3.46 -2.16 20.76
CA GLU A 103 -2.81 -1.59 21.96
C GLU A 103 -3.50 -0.29 22.39
N ASN A 104 -3.76 0.62 21.44
CA ASN A 104 -4.38 1.91 21.74
C ASN A 104 -5.85 1.80 22.18
N ILE A 105 -6.62 0.86 21.63
CA ILE A 105 -7.97 0.57 22.11
C ILE A 105 -7.94 0.10 23.57
N LEU A 106 -6.99 -0.79 23.93
CA LEU A 106 -6.83 -1.26 25.31
C LEU A 106 -6.42 -0.13 26.26
N LEU A 107 -5.55 0.78 25.81
CA LEU A 107 -5.17 1.97 26.58
C LEU A 107 -6.36 2.89 26.81
N GLU A 108 -7.16 3.16 25.78
CA GLU A 108 -8.35 4.02 25.90
C GLU A 108 -9.40 3.40 26.85
N ILE A 109 -9.63 2.09 26.78
CA ILE A 109 -10.49 1.36 27.73
C ILE A 109 -9.98 1.51 29.17
N ALA A 110 -8.67 1.54 29.37
CA ALA A 110 -8.03 1.75 30.67
C ALA A 110 -7.97 3.24 31.11
N GLY A 111 -8.54 4.16 30.32
CA GLY A 111 -8.51 5.61 30.59
C GLY A 111 -7.12 6.23 30.42
N LYS A 112 -6.27 5.63 29.58
CA LYS A 112 -4.93 6.12 29.26
C LYS A 112 -4.90 6.74 27.87
N GLU A 113 -3.94 7.66 27.68
CA GLU A 113 -3.71 8.28 26.38
C GLU A 113 -3.18 7.26 25.34
N PRO A 114 -3.53 7.43 24.05
CA PRO A 114 -2.99 6.60 22.97
C PRO A 114 -1.48 6.79 22.83
N ARG A 115 -0.79 5.71 22.50
CA ARG A 115 0.63 5.72 22.17
C ARG A 115 0.84 6.01 20.68
N PRO A 116 1.68 6.99 20.31
CA PRO A 116 2.05 7.26 18.93
C PRO A 116 3.22 6.35 18.53
N GLY A 117 2.92 5.12 18.13
CA GLY A 117 3.95 4.11 17.82
C GLY A 117 3.98 3.65 16.36
N PHE A 118 2.93 3.95 15.57
CA PHE A 118 2.94 3.64 14.15
C PHE A 118 3.81 4.64 13.40
N ASP A 119 4.75 4.14 12.61
CA ASP A 119 5.74 4.93 11.88
C ASP A 119 5.53 4.84 10.36
N GLY A 120 4.42 4.24 9.91
CA GLY A 120 4.14 4.05 8.48
C GLY A 120 4.89 2.88 7.85
N HIS A 121 5.49 1.98 8.65
CA HIS A 121 6.29 0.88 8.14
C HIS A 121 5.56 0.06 7.08
N THR A 122 6.22 -0.11 5.93
CA THR A 122 5.73 -0.83 4.76
C THR A 122 6.75 -1.85 4.32
N ASN A 123 6.28 -3.09 4.16
CA ASN A 123 7.04 -4.16 3.55
C ASN A 123 6.31 -4.65 2.29
N CYS A 124 6.97 -4.56 1.12
CA CYS A 124 6.36 -4.88 -0.17
C CYS A 124 7.28 -5.75 -1.04
N PHE A 125 6.68 -6.79 -1.62
CA PHE A 125 7.33 -7.61 -2.64
C PHE A 125 6.88 -7.17 -4.03
N ILE A 126 7.84 -6.93 -4.93
CA ILE A 126 7.57 -6.60 -6.33
C ILE A 126 8.00 -7.79 -7.21
N GLU A 127 7.02 -8.51 -7.73
CA GLU A 127 7.24 -9.61 -8.68
C GLU A 127 7.74 -9.08 -10.03
N THR A 128 8.76 -9.74 -10.59
CA THR A 128 9.39 -9.32 -11.87
C THR A 128 9.28 -10.36 -12.97
N GLY A 129 8.60 -11.47 -12.69
CA GLY A 129 8.60 -12.67 -13.54
C GLY A 129 9.81 -13.57 -13.29
N ASP A 130 9.90 -14.66 -14.06
CA ASP A 130 10.99 -15.65 -13.98
C ASP A 130 11.25 -16.22 -12.58
N HIS A 131 10.19 -16.28 -11.75
CA HIS A 131 10.24 -16.67 -10.35
C HIS A 131 11.17 -15.78 -9.50
N LYS A 132 11.25 -14.48 -9.78
CA LYS A 132 12.06 -13.52 -9.03
C LYS A 132 11.25 -12.31 -8.58
N ALA A 133 11.57 -11.82 -7.39
CA ALA A 133 10.98 -10.62 -6.83
C ALA A 133 12.03 -9.70 -6.19
N PHE A 134 11.70 -8.41 -6.10
CA PHE A 134 12.32 -7.47 -5.17
C PHE A 134 11.57 -7.49 -3.84
N LEU A 135 12.29 -7.18 -2.76
CA LEU A 135 11.71 -6.86 -1.46
C LEU A 135 12.10 -5.42 -1.11
N ILE A 136 11.12 -4.61 -0.74
CA ILE A 136 11.27 -3.20 -0.39
C ILE A 136 10.69 -3.01 1.01
N ASP A 137 11.41 -2.24 1.83
CA ASP A 137 11.09 -1.99 3.23
C ASP A 137 11.41 -0.54 3.58
N PHE A 138 10.43 0.20 4.10
CA PHE A 138 10.52 1.65 4.36
C PHE A 138 9.48 2.10 5.40
N ASN A 139 9.55 3.35 5.86
CA ASN A 139 8.55 3.95 6.76
C ASN A 139 8.39 5.47 6.43
N TYR A 140 7.75 6.27 7.30
CA TYR A 140 7.52 7.70 7.04
C TYR A 140 8.80 8.54 6.92
N GLU A 141 9.88 8.14 7.61
CA GLU A 141 11.13 8.92 7.68
C GLU A 141 12.22 8.35 6.77
N VAL A 142 12.18 7.04 6.54
CA VAL A 142 13.25 6.29 5.91
C VAL A 142 12.78 5.77 4.56
N GLU A 143 13.41 6.28 3.49
CA GLU A 143 13.29 5.74 2.14
C GLU A 143 13.82 4.27 2.07
N PRO A 144 13.46 3.49 1.04
CA PRO A 144 13.78 2.06 0.96
C PRO A 144 15.19 1.68 1.41
N VAL A 145 15.27 0.89 2.48
CA VAL A 145 16.57 0.54 3.06
C VAL A 145 17.26 -0.59 2.29
N HIS A 146 18.57 -0.48 2.16
CA HIS A 146 19.42 -1.58 1.70
C HIS A 146 19.70 -2.53 2.86
N GLY A 147 19.71 -3.85 2.64
CA GLY A 147 19.97 -4.81 3.72
C GLY A 147 19.38 -6.20 3.50
N THR A 148 19.14 -6.93 4.59
CA THR A 148 18.47 -8.25 4.58
C THR A 148 17.36 -8.28 5.62
N PHE A 149 16.22 -8.87 5.27
CA PHE A 149 15.07 -9.09 6.17
C PHE A 149 15.03 -10.55 6.64
N PRO A 150 14.71 -10.86 7.92
CA PRO A 150 14.32 -9.96 9.01
C PRO A 150 15.48 -9.36 9.82
N PHE A 151 16.74 -9.79 9.59
CA PHE A 151 17.90 -9.24 10.29
C PHE A 151 19.06 -8.89 9.32
N PRO A 152 19.76 -7.75 9.55
CA PRO A 152 20.94 -7.36 8.78
C PRO A 152 22.10 -8.32 9.06
N GLY A 153 22.32 -9.28 8.15
CA GLY A 153 23.42 -10.25 8.20
C GLY A 153 23.02 -11.73 8.23
N ILE A 154 21.79 -12.08 8.67
CA ILE A 154 21.32 -13.48 8.83
C ILE A 154 19.87 -13.66 8.34
N GLY A 155 19.34 -12.73 7.53
CA GLY A 155 18.02 -12.87 6.90
C GLY A 155 18.11 -13.50 5.50
N PRO A 156 17.19 -14.40 5.10
CA PRO A 156 17.27 -15.06 3.79
C PRO A 156 16.93 -14.13 2.61
N MET A 157 16.27 -12.99 2.84
CA MET A 157 15.76 -12.12 1.79
C MET A 157 16.58 -10.83 1.67
N SER A 158 17.14 -10.58 0.49
CA SER A 158 17.89 -9.37 0.20
C SER A 158 16.95 -8.24 -0.24
N LEU A 159 17.04 -7.10 0.45
CA LEU A 159 16.32 -5.88 0.07
C LEU A 159 16.88 -5.30 -1.23
N LEU A 160 16.00 -4.75 -2.06
CA LEU A 160 16.33 -4.08 -3.33
C LEU A 160 17.12 -4.94 -4.33
N LYS A 161 17.12 -6.27 -4.16
CA LYS A 161 17.71 -7.22 -5.12
C LYS A 161 16.64 -8.09 -5.75
N ASN A 162 16.77 -8.34 -7.05
CA ASN A 162 15.86 -9.23 -7.77
C ASN A 162 16.28 -10.69 -7.59
N THR A 163 15.62 -11.43 -6.69
CA THR A 163 16.05 -12.79 -6.32
C THR A 163 14.91 -13.80 -6.32
N ARG A 164 15.24 -15.07 -6.53
CA ARG A 164 14.30 -16.19 -6.38
C ARG A 164 13.89 -16.42 -4.93
N ILE A 165 14.75 -16.09 -3.98
CA ILE A 165 14.44 -16.24 -2.55
C ILE A 165 13.36 -15.26 -2.13
N ASN A 166 13.42 -14.00 -2.60
CA ASN A 166 12.35 -13.03 -2.36
C ASN A 166 11.01 -13.50 -2.95
N HIS A 167 11.01 -14.11 -4.14
CA HIS A 167 9.81 -14.70 -4.72
C HIS A 167 9.26 -15.84 -3.84
N LEU A 168 10.11 -16.77 -3.41
CA LEU A 168 9.69 -17.84 -2.49
C LEU A 168 9.15 -17.29 -1.18
N GLY A 169 9.76 -16.23 -0.63
CA GLY A 169 9.27 -15.50 0.52
C GLY A 169 7.86 -14.96 0.30
N LYS A 170 7.63 -14.26 -0.83
CA LYS A 170 6.30 -13.76 -1.22
C LYS A 170 5.26 -14.88 -1.31
N ILE A 171 5.60 -16.03 -1.88
CA ILE A 171 4.68 -17.16 -1.98
C ILE A 171 4.40 -17.76 -0.59
N ALA A 172 5.40 -17.84 0.28
CA ALA A 172 5.25 -18.35 1.64
C ALA A 172 4.28 -17.53 2.49
N PHE A 173 4.20 -16.20 2.27
CA PHE A 173 3.23 -15.32 2.95
C PHE A 173 1.77 -15.77 2.78
N ARG A 174 1.43 -16.54 1.75
CA ARG A 174 0.09 -17.14 1.62
C ARG A 174 -0.32 -17.93 2.86
N TRP A 175 0.63 -18.64 3.47
CA TRP A 175 0.38 -19.50 4.62
C TRP A 175 0.50 -18.75 5.94
N VAL A 176 1.34 -17.72 5.99
CA VAL A 176 1.54 -16.89 7.20
C VAL A 176 0.35 -15.96 7.44
N TYR A 177 -0.40 -15.62 6.39
CA TYR A 177 -1.56 -14.74 6.50
C TYR A 177 -2.76 -15.36 7.25
N TRP A 178 -2.85 -16.69 7.27
CA TRP A 178 -3.96 -17.45 7.88
C TRP A 178 -3.50 -18.16 9.15
#